data_AF-X1S0G7-F1
#
_entry.id   AF-X1S0G7-F1
#
_cell.length_a   1.000
_cell.length_b   1.000
_cell.length_c   1.000
_cell.angle_alpha   90.00
_cell.angle_beta   90.00
_cell.angle_gamma   90.00
#
_symmetry.space_group_name_H-M   'P 1'
#
loop_
_entity.id
_entity.type
_entity.pdbx_description
1 polymer ?
#
loop_
_entity_poly.entity_id
_entity_poly.type
_entity_poly.pdbx_seq_one_letter_code
_entity_poly.pdbx_strand_id
1 'polypeptide(L)'
;INSKNVAYVAGQGEGADRVVQKVAKDGGTYTGMARREYFIDARDLDEVAKLTQRGNERLVEQGEEKVIKIENLSTGPFSYGEDFYLGDIVTSNYPNIIEADVRVIESEIEITPKDLIQNKLTFGKQFPDFITINEYKNKNIYPEIRR
;
A
#
# COMPACT_ATOMS: atom_id res chain seq x y z
N ILE A 1 11.45 -4.93 -2.56
CA ILE A 1 11.92 -6.20 -3.23
C ILE A 1 10.81 -7.22 -3.42
N ASN A 2 9.87 -7.41 -2.49
CA ASN A 2 8.83 -8.44 -2.64
C ASN A 2 7.58 -7.99 -3.43
N SER A 3 7.55 -6.78 -4.00
CA SER A 3 6.37 -6.30 -4.73
C SER A 3 6.14 -7.03 -6.04
N LYS A 4 4.86 -7.26 -6.34
CA LYS A 4 4.42 -7.81 -7.62
C LYS A 4 3.84 -6.70 -8.49
N ASN A 5 4.07 -6.77 -9.79
CA ASN A 5 3.57 -5.77 -10.75
C ASN A 5 2.90 -6.38 -11.98
N VAL A 6 2.92 -7.71 -12.11
CA VAL A 6 2.15 -8.45 -13.12
C VAL A 6 1.43 -9.60 -12.42
N ALA A 7 0.15 -9.75 -12.69
CA ALA A 7 -0.68 -10.82 -12.19
C ALA A 7 -1.24 -11.67 -13.32
N TYR A 8 -1.29 -12.99 -13.12
CA TYR A 8 -2.06 -13.92 -13.94
C TYR A 8 -3.21 -14.46 -13.10
N VAL A 9 -4.44 -14.14 -13.50
CA VAL A 9 -5.66 -14.45 -12.77
C VAL A 9 -6.39 -15.56 -13.50
N ALA A 10 -6.42 -16.75 -12.91
CA ALA A 10 -6.96 -17.94 -13.53
C ALA A 10 -8.37 -18.24 -13.02
N GLY A 11 -9.37 -18.00 -13.88
CA GLY A 11 -10.79 -18.21 -13.64
C GLY A 11 -11.22 -19.68 -13.74
N GLN A 12 -12.51 -19.87 -14.05
CA GLN A 12 -13.11 -21.18 -14.34
C GLN A 12 -12.53 -21.84 -15.60
N GLY A 13 -12.79 -23.14 -15.73
CA GLY A 13 -12.33 -24.00 -16.81
C GLY A 13 -11.12 -24.85 -16.42
N GLU A 14 -10.76 -25.79 -17.30
CA GLU A 14 -9.69 -26.75 -17.09
C GLU A 14 -8.77 -26.81 -18.32
N GLY A 15 -7.49 -27.11 -18.09
CA GLY A 15 -6.52 -27.26 -19.18
C GLY A 15 -6.47 -26.05 -20.11
N ALA A 16 -6.67 -26.28 -21.41
CA ALA A 16 -6.68 -25.25 -22.45
C ALA A 16 -7.93 -24.36 -22.41
N ASP A 17 -9.02 -24.85 -21.83
CA ASP A 17 -10.29 -24.11 -21.72
C ASP A 17 -10.32 -23.21 -20.48
N ARG A 18 -9.28 -23.26 -19.63
CA ARG A 18 -9.19 -22.40 -18.45
C ARG A 18 -8.90 -20.96 -18.85
N VAL A 19 -9.79 -20.05 -18.46
CA VAL A 19 -9.63 -18.61 -18.72
C VAL A 19 -8.55 -18.05 -17.80
N VAL A 20 -7.52 -17.45 -18.39
CA VAL A 20 -6.44 -16.78 -17.64
C VAL A 20 -6.27 -15.35 -18.13
N GLN A 21 -6.47 -14.38 -17.24
CA GLN A 21 -6.31 -12.97 -17.54
C GLN A 21 -4.97 -12.45 -17.02
N LYS A 22 -4.19 -11.80 -17.89
CA LYS A 22 -2.99 -11.06 -17.48
C LYS A 22 -3.39 -9.63 -17.10
N VAL A 23 -2.95 -9.19 -15.92
CA VAL A 23 -3.17 -7.84 -15.40
C VAL A 23 -1.81 -7.25 -15.03
N ALA A 24 -1.59 -5.98 -15.36
CA ALA A 24 -0.36 -5.26 -15.01
C ALA A 24 -0.69 -4.05 -14.17
N LYS A 25 0.15 -3.80 -13.16
CA LYS A 25 -0.01 -2.66 -12.26
C LYS A 25 0.04 -1.35 -13.05
N ASP A 26 -0.94 -0.49 -12.81
CA ASP A 26 -1.10 0.83 -13.44
C ASP A 26 -1.17 0.77 -14.98
N GLY A 27 -1.56 -0.37 -15.56
CA GLY A 27 -1.55 -0.58 -17.01
C GLY A 27 -0.15 -0.63 -17.63
N GLY A 28 0.89 -0.73 -16.82
CA GLY A 28 2.28 -0.68 -17.25
C GLY A 28 2.73 -1.92 -18.04
N THR A 29 3.83 -1.76 -18.78
CA THR A 29 4.51 -2.88 -19.44
C THR A 29 5.82 -3.16 -18.72
N TYR A 30 5.92 -4.34 -18.11
CA TYR A 30 7.10 -4.76 -17.34
C TYR A 30 7.78 -5.95 -18.02
N THR A 31 9.10 -5.86 -18.20
CA THR A 31 9.93 -6.87 -18.87
C THR A 31 11.25 -7.10 -18.13
N GLY A 32 11.91 -8.23 -18.40
CA GLY A 32 13.21 -8.56 -17.81
C GLY A 32 13.18 -8.53 -16.28
N MET A 33 14.22 -7.96 -15.66
CA MET A 33 14.35 -7.87 -14.19
C MET A 33 13.32 -6.93 -13.54
N ALA A 34 12.68 -6.04 -14.31
CA ALA A 34 11.63 -5.17 -13.80
C ALA A 34 10.30 -5.90 -13.61
N ARG A 35 10.13 -7.10 -14.19
CA ARG A 35 8.90 -7.89 -14.13
C ARG A 35 8.87 -8.82 -12.93
N ARG A 36 7.85 -8.68 -12.08
CA ARG A 36 7.65 -9.48 -10.86
C ARG A 36 6.23 -10.03 -10.84
N GLU A 37 6.12 -11.34 -11.03
CA GLU A 37 4.85 -12.01 -11.32
C GLU A 37 4.15 -12.58 -10.09
N TYR A 38 2.83 -12.62 -10.15
CA TYR A 38 1.94 -13.19 -9.14
C TYR A 38 0.84 -14.01 -9.80
N PHE A 39 0.60 -15.23 -9.29
CA PHE A 39 -0.49 -16.08 -9.77
C PHE A 39 -1.65 -16.02 -8.79
N ILE A 40 -2.86 -15.84 -9.31
CA ILE A 40 -4.09 -15.74 -8.53
C ILE A 40 -5.06 -16.79 -9.03
N ASP A 41 -5.46 -17.71 -8.14
CA ASP A 41 -6.54 -18.64 -8.40
C ASP A 41 -7.88 -17.94 -8.14
N ALA A 42 -8.71 -17.84 -9.17
CA ALA A 42 -10.00 -17.14 -9.14
C ALA A 42 -11.10 -17.99 -9.80
N ARG A 43 -11.10 -19.31 -9.55
CA ARG A 43 -12.13 -20.27 -10.02
C ARG A 43 -13.56 -19.90 -9.63
N ASP A 44 -13.73 -19.00 -8.66
CA ASP A 44 -15.02 -18.41 -8.30
C ASP A 44 -15.57 -17.46 -9.38
N LEU A 45 -14.76 -17.05 -10.36
CA LEU A 45 -15.10 -16.04 -11.37
C LEU A 45 -15.10 -16.63 -12.79
N ASP A 46 -16.15 -16.32 -13.54
CA ASP A 46 -16.40 -16.73 -14.93
C ASP A 46 -16.24 -15.58 -15.94
N GLU A 47 -16.30 -14.33 -15.48
CA GLU A 47 -16.16 -13.14 -16.31
C GLU A 47 -14.76 -12.53 -16.30
N VAL A 48 -14.23 -12.24 -17.50
CA VAL A 48 -12.92 -11.60 -17.70
C VAL A 48 -12.80 -10.24 -16.99
N ALA A 49 -13.89 -9.47 -16.93
CA ALA A 49 -13.93 -8.19 -16.22
C ALA A 49 -13.68 -8.36 -14.71
N LYS A 50 -14.31 -9.37 -14.09
CA LYS A 50 -14.13 -9.70 -12.67
C LYS A 50 -12.71 -10.22 -12.39
N LEU A 51 -12.15 -11.03 -13.28
CA LEU A 51 -10.75 -11.47 -13.20
C LEU A 51 -9.77 -10.28 -13.24
N THR A 52 -10.03 -9.33 -14.14
CA THR A 52 -9.23 -8.10 -14.26
C THR A 52 -9.27 -7.29 -12.97
N GLN A 53 -10.48 -7.09 -12.41
CA GLN A 53 -10.66 -6.39 -11.15
C GLN A 53 -9.90 -7.08 -10.00
N ARG A 54 -10.07 -8.40 -9.83
CA ARG A 54 -9.37 -9.18 -8.80
C ARG A 54 -7.85 -9.07 -8.93
N GLY A 55 -7.33 -9.08 -10.16
CA GLY A 55 -5.91 -8.88 -10.44
C GLY A 55 -5.41 -7.51 -9.98
N ASN A 56 -6.15 -6.44 -10.26
CA ASN A 56 -5.80 -5.10 -9.81
C ASN A 56 -5.79 -4.98 -8.28
N GLU A 57 -6.83 -5.49 -7.61
CA GLU A 57 -6.94 -5.48 -6.14
C GLU A 57 -5.74 -6.18 -5.49
N ARG A 58 -5.41 -7.38 -5.97
CA ARG A 58 -4.27 -8.16 -5.46
C ARG A 58 -2.92 -7.52 -5.74
N LEU A 59 -2.74 -6.85 -6.89
CA LEU A 59 -1.51 -6.12 -7.18
C LEU A 59 -1.33 -4.88 -6.29
N VAL A 60 -2.42 -4.27 -5.82
CA VAL A 60 -2.37 -3.19 -4.83
C VAL A 60 -1.95 -3.76 -3.47
N GLU A 61 -2.54 -4.86 -3.03
CA GLU A 61 -2.16 -5.54 -1.77
C GLU A 61 -0.70 -6.01 -1.77
N GLN A 62 -0.21 -6.50 -2.91
CA GLN A 62 1.19 -6.91 -3.10
C GLN A 62 2.11 -5.72 -3.46
N GLY A 63 1.59 -4.49 -3.41
CA GLY A 63 2.38 -3.28 -3.60
C GLY A 63 3.43 -3.13 -2.49
N GLU A 64 4.55 -2.45 -2.78
CA GLU A 64 5.52 -2.16 -1.71
C GLU A 64 4.87 -1.26 -0.67
N GLU A 65 4.78 -1.77 0.56
CA GLU A 65 4.68 -0.92 1.74
C GLU A 65 5.99 -0.15 1.87
N LYS A 66 6.00 1.09 1.35
CA LYS A 66 7.08 2.03 1.61
C LYS A 66 6.86 2.60 3.01
N VAL A 67 7.45 1.96 4.00
CA VAL A 67 7.60 2.53 5.35
C VAL A 67 8.93 3.29 5.35
N ILE A 68 8.89 4.58 5.63
CA ILE A 68 10.06 5.45 5.63
C ILE A 68 10.23 5.95 7.06
N LYS A 69 11.20 5.40 7.77
CA LYS A 69 11.57 5.90 9.10
C LYS A 69 12.50 7.10 8.93
N ILE A 70 12.14 8.24 9.50
CA ILE A 70 12.91 9.47 9.37
C ILE A 70 13.18 10.01 10.76
N GLU A 71 14.45 10.08 11.13
CA GLU A 71 14.84 10.77 12.35
C GLU A 71 14.73 12.28 12.11
N ASN A 72 13.77 12.91 12.78
CA ASN A 72 13.65 14.36 12.75
C ASN A 72 14.70 14.90 13.73
N LEU A 73 15.79 15.42 13.17
CA LEU A 73 16.71 16.25 13.94
C LEU A 73 15.91 17.47 14.38
N SER A 74 15.81 17.70 15.69
CA SER A 74 15.02 18.74 16.36
C SER A 74 15.46 20.19 16.04
N THR A 75 16.20 20.38 14.95
CA THR A 75 16.75 21.65 14.46
C THR A 75 16.07 22.15 13.19
N GLY A 76 15.03 21.45 12.70
CA GLY A 76 14.22 21.88 11.56
C GLY A 76 13.23 23.01 11.89
N PRO A 77 12.63 23.65 10.86
CA PRO A 77 11.68 24.75 11.05
C PRO A 77 10.28 24.31 11.51
N PHE A 78 10.00 23.01 11.56
CA PHE A 78 8.70 22.46 11.95
C PHE A 78 8.87 21.43 13.07
N SER A 79 8.06 21.53 14.12
CA SER A 79 8.10 20.67 15.31
C SER A 79 6.81 19.85 15.46
N TYR A 80 6.98 18.57 15.78
CA TYR A 80 5.85 17.70 16.14
C TYR A 80 5.24 18.18 17.47
N GLY A 81 3.92 18.33 17.51
CA GLY A 81 3.19 18.82 18.69
C GLY A 81 2.88 20.33 18.65
N GLU A 82 3.50 21.09 17.75
CA GLU A 82 3.17 22.50 17.49
C GLU A 82 2.67 22.69 16.06
N ASP A 83 3.45 22.27 15.05
CA ASP A 83 3.15 22.49 13.64
C ASP A 83 2.40 21.32 12.97
N PHE A 84 2.56 20.11 13.48
CA PHE A 84 1.88 18.91 12.98
C PHE A 84 1.73 17.83 14.06
N TYR A 85 0.74 16.96 13.88
CA TYR A 85 0.33 15.92 14.83
C TYR A 85 0.23 14.53 14.17
N LEU A 86 -0.03 13.50 14.99
CA LEU A 86 -0.33 12.16 14.51
C LEU A 86 -1.55 12.18 13.59
N GLY A 87 -1.43 11.52 12.43
CA GLY A 87 -2.47 11.46 11.41
C GLY A 87 -2.37 12.55 10.33
N ASP A 88 -1.59 13.60 10.55
CA ASP A 88 -1.38 14.63 9.54
C ASP A 88 -0.57 14.11 8.36
N ILE A 89 -0.91 14.62 7.17
CA ILE A 89 -0.15 14.37 5.95
C ILE A 89 0.85 15.51 5.81
N VAL A 90 2.13 15.18 5.82
CA VAL A 90 3.23 16.13 5.64
C VAL A 90 4.03 15.80 4.39
N THR A 91 4.54 16.82 3.73
CA THR A 91 5.45 16.62 2.60
C THR A 91 6.88 16.47 3.13
N SER A 92 7.45 15.28 2.96
CA SER A 92 8.86 15.03 3.25
C SER A 92 9.70 15.32 2.00
N ASN A 93 10.56 16.33 2.07
CA ASN A 93 11.50 16.68 1.02
C ASN A 93 12.94 16.56 1.54
N TYR A 94 13.61 15.48 1.14
CA TYR A 94 15.05 15.33 1.27
C TYR A 94 15.67 15.49 -0.12
N PRO A 95 16.40 16.60 -0.38
CA PRO A 95 16.96 16.88 -1.68
C PRO A 95 17.77 15.69 -2.22
N ASN A 96 17.47 15.28 -3.45
CA ASN A 96 18.10 14.15 -4.16
C ASN A 96 17.85 12.75 -3.55
N ILE A 97 17.03 12.63 -2.51
CA ILE A 97 16.72 11.34 -1.87
C ILE A 97 15.23 11.01 -2.04
N ILE A 98 14.34 11.87 -1.56
CA ILE A 98 12.89 11.61 -1.61
C ILE A 98 12.08 12.91 -1.56
N GLU A 99 11.02 12.95 -2.36
CA GLU A 99 9.93 13.92 -2.25
C GLU A 99 8.63 13.12 -2.21
N ALA A 100 7.94 13.13 -1.07
CA ALA A 100 6.73 12.34 -0.89
C ALA A 100 5.81 12.94 0.18
N ASP A 101 4.51 12.89 -0.10
CA ASP A 101 3.48 13.12 0.90
C ASP A 101 3.31 11.85 1.76
N VAL A 102 3.55 12.00 3.05
CA VAL A 102 3.56 10.90 4.02
C VAL A 102 2.71 11.24 5.24
N ARG A 103 2.02 10.25 5.80
CA ARG A 103 1.26 10.43 7.03
C ARG A 103 2.14 10.16 8.25
N VAL A 104 2.04 11.01 9.26
CA VAL A 104 2.67 10.80 10.57
C VAL A 104 1.91 9.68 11.27
N ILE A 105 2.54 8.52 11.46
CA ILE A 105 1.89 7.33 12.03
C ILE A 105 2.34 7.04 13.46
N GLU A 106 3.54 7.44 13.82
CA GLU A 106 4.09 7.26 15.16
C GLU A 106 5.17 8.32 15.43
N SER A 107 5.23 8.77 16.68
CA SER A 107 6.24 9.70 17.18
C SER A 107 6.84 9.13 18.45
N GLU A 108 8.14 8.82 18.42
CA GLU A 108 8.93 8.46 19.57
C GLU A 108 9.72 9.69 20.06
N ILE A 109 9.53 10.06 21.33
CA ILE A 109 10.27 11.15 21.95
C ILE A 109 11.34 10.53 22.86
N GLU A 110 12.60 10.74 22.53
CA GLU A 110 13.72 10.35 23.39
C GLU A 110 14.21 11.57 24.18
N ILE A 111 14.05 11.51 25.50
CA ILE A 111 14.54 12.55 26.42
C ILE A 111 15.88 12.05 26.99
N THR A 112 16.98 12.61 26.48
CA THR A 112 18.32 12.32 27.01
C THR A 112 18.59 13.21 28.24
N PRO A 113 19.30 12.73 29.28
CA PRO A 113 19.64 13.50 30.50
C PRO A 113 20.46 14.79 30.31
N LYS A 114 20.78 15.19 29.07
CA LYS A 114 21.42 16.47 28.72
C LYS A 114 20.42 17.51 28.17
N ASP A 115 19.11 17.33 28.40
CA ASP A 115 18.02 18.17 27.88
C ASP A 115 17.95 18.28 26.35
N LEU A 116 18.60 17.36 25.63
CA LEU A 116 18.44 17.22 24.18
C LEU A 116 17.20 16.35 23.93
N ILE A 117 16.09 17.00 23.57
CA ILE A 117 14.89 16.33 23.06
C ILE A 117 15.20 15.88 21.63
N GLN A 118 15.26 14.57 21.40
CA GLN A 118 15.32 13.99 20.07
C GLN A 118 13.95 13.38 19.75
N ASN A 119 13.30 13.87 18.69
CA ASN A 119 12.02 13.34 18.21
C ASN A 119 12.26 12.44 17.01
N LYS A 120 12.03 11.14 17.17
CA LYS A 120 12.08 10.17 16.09
C LYS A 120 10.68 9.98 15.53
N LEU A 121 10.51 10.33 14.26
CA LEU A 121 9.21 10.25 13.59
C LEU A 121 9.19 9.05 12.65
N THR A 122 8.15 8.23 12.79
CA THR A 122 7.91 7.15 11.84
C THR A 122 6.85 7.62 10.86
N PHE A 123 7.21 7.64 9.58
CA PHE A 123 6.32 7.95 8.48
C PHE A 123 6.00 6.68 7.71
N GLY A 124 4.75 6.52 7.30
CA GLY A 124 4.33 5.33 6.57
C GLY A 124 3.15 5.62 5.66
N LYS A 125 2.98 4.77 4.66
CA LYS A 125 1.74 4.71 3.90
C LYS A 125 0.72 3.91 4.69
N GLN A 126 -0.42 4.54 4.96
CA GLN A 126 -1.70 4.03 5.46
C GLN A 126 -1.66 2.60 6.05
N PHE A 127 -1.55 2.49 7.38
CA PHE A 127 -2.26 1.40 8.05
C PHE A 127 -3.75 1.58 7.73
N PRO A 128 -4.52 0.51 7.44
CA PRO A 128 -5.94 0.65 7.20
C PRO A 128 -6.62 1.24 8.45
N ASP A 129 -7.06 2.49 8.35
CA ASP A 129 -7.79 3.17 9.42
C ASP A 129 -9.12 2.45 9.68
N PHE A 130 -9.76 2.69 10.83
CA PHE A 130 -11.06 2.10 11.15
C PHE A 130 -12.11 2.29 10.05
N ILE A 131 -12.04 3.39 9.30
CA ILE A 131 -12.90 3.66 8.14
C ILE A 131 -12.60 2.66 7.01
N THR A 132 -11.32 2.45 6.69
CA THR A 132 -10.89 1.45 5.70
C THR A 132 -11.25 0.03 6.16
N ILE A 133 -11.08 -0.31 7.45
CA ILE A 133 -11.53 -1.59 8.02
C ILE A 133 -13.05 -1.74 7.93
N ASN A 134 -13.81 -0.67 8.15
CA ASN A 134 -15.27 -0.68 8.05
C ASN A 134 -15.75 -0.81 6.60
N GLU A 135 -15.07 -0.17 5.65
CA GLU A 135 -15.33 -0.32 4.21
C GLU A 135 -14.99 -1.74 3.73
N TYR A 136 -13.89 -2.33 4.20
CA TYR A 136 -13.56 -3.74 3.97
C TYR A 136 -14.60 -4.69 4.57
N LYS A 137 -15.09 -4.40 5.79
CA LYS A 137 -16.18 -5.16 6.42
C LYS A 137 -17.48 -5.01 5.65
N ASN A 138 -17.87 -3.81 5.25
CA ASN A 138 -19.11 -3.56 4.52
C ASN A 138 -19.10 -4.17 3.13
N LYS A 139 -17.96 -4.18 2.42
CA LYS A 139 -17.79 -4.94 1.17
C LYS A 139 -17.99 -6.46 1.36
N ASN A 140 -17.66 -6.98 2.55
CA ASN A 140 -17.83 -8.40 2.89
C ASN A 140 -19.15 -8.73 3.61
N ILE A 141 -19.98 -7.74 3.97
CA ILE A 141 -21.24 -7.93 4.73
C ILE A 141 -22.49 -7.93 3.84
N TYR A 142 -22.39 -7.56 2.56
CA TYR A 142 -23.45 -7.85 1.59
C TYR A 142 -23.11 -9.13 0.81
N PRO A 143 -23.44 -10.34 1.32
CA PRO A 143 -23.57 -11.46 0.41
C PRO A 143 -24.65 -11.04 -0.59
N GLU A 144 -24.29 -11.05 -1.87
CA GLU A 144 -25.20 -10.84 -2.98
C GLU A 144 -26.52 -11.57 -2.68
N ILE A 145 -27.60 -10.82 -2.44
CA ILE A 145 -28.94 -11.38 -2.30
C ILE A 145 -29.28 -11.91 -3.70
N ARG A 146 -28.98 -13.19 -3.92
CA ARG A 146 -29.38 -13.92 -5.12
C ARG A 146 -30.91 -13.97 -5.11
N ARG A 147 -31.52 -13.29 -6.06
CA ARG A 147 -32.95 -13.41 -6.38
C ARG A 147 -33.08 -14.12 -7.72
#